data_AF-A0A376L193-F1
#
_entry.id   AF-A0A376L193-F1
#
_cell.length_a   1.000
_cell.length_b   1.000
_cell.length_c   1.000
_cell.angle_alpha   90.00
_cell.angle_beta   90.00
_cell.angle_gamma   90.00
#
_symmetry.space_group_name_H-M   'P 1'
#
loop_
_entity.id
_entity.type
_entity.pdbx_description
1 polymer ?
#
loop_
_entity_poly.entity_id
_entity_poly.type
_entity_poly.pdbx_seq_one_letter_code
_entity_poly.pdbx_strand_id
1 'polypeptide(L)'
;MAVTKLVLVRHGESQWNKENRFTGWYDVDLSEKGVSEAKAAGKLLKEEGYSFDFAYTSVLKRAIHTLWNVLDELDQAWLPVEKSWKLNERHYGALQGLNKAETAEKYGDEQVKQWRRGFAVTPPELTKDDERYPGHDPRYAKLSEKELPLTESLALTIDRVIPYWNETILPRMKSGGARDHRCTR
;
A
#
# COMPACT_ATOMS: atom_id res chain seq x y z
N MET A 1 17.21 -9.24 -26.65
CA MET A 1 16.81 -9.48 -25.25
C MET A 1 15.33 -9.18 -25.15
N ALA A 2 14.53 -10.03 -24.49
CA ALA A 2 13.11 -9.74 -24.28
C ALA A 2 12.97 -8.65 -23.21
N VAL A 3 12.15 -7.62 -23.47
CA VAL A 3 11.86 -6.55 -22.51
C VAL A 3 10.71 -7.00 -21.61
N THR A 4 10.91 -6.97 -20.30
CA THR A 4 9.85 -7.21 -19.31
C THR A 4 9.24 -5.87 -18.88
N LYS A 5 7.91 -5.77 -18.90
CA LYS A 5 7.20 -4.59 -18.42
C LYS A 5 6.73 -4.79 -16.97
N LEU A 6 6.84 -3.74 -16.17
CA LEU A 6 6.27 -3.64 -14.82
C LEU A 6 5.33 -2.44 -14.79
N VAL A 7 4.14 -2.63 -14.25
CA VAL A 7 3.18 -1.55 -14.02
C VAL A 7 3.06 -1.32 -12.52
N LEU A 8 3.25 -0.07 -12.10
CA LEU A 8 3.04 0.38 -10.73
C LEU A 8 1.89 1.38 -10.73
N VAL A 9 0.88 1.14 -9.90
CA VAL A 9 -0.27 2.03 -9.71
C VAL A 9 -0.35 2.39 -8.23
N ARG A 10 -0.43 3.69 -7.95
CA ARG A 10 -0.82 4.17 -6.63
C ARG A 10 -2.34 4.11 -6.51
N HIS A 11 -2.84 3.76 -5.33
CA HIS A 11 -4.28 3.80 -5.06
C HIS A 11 -4.88 5.19 -5.34
N GLY A 12 -6.17 5.22 -5.70
CA GLY A 12 -6.92 6.47 -5.88
C GLY A 12 -7.12 7.23 -4.56
N GLU A 13 -7.70 8.41 -4.64
CA GLU A 13 -8.03 9.24 -3.46
C GLU A 13 -8.82 8.46 -2.40
N SER A 14 -8.36 8.50 -1.14
CA SER A 14 -9.09 7.94 0.01
C SER A 14 -9.95 8.97 0.72
N GLN A 15 -10.93 8.54 1.52
CA GLN A 15 -11.75 9.46 2.32
C GLN A 15 -10.89 10.37 3.22
N TRP A 16 -9.83 9.85 3.83
CA TRP A 16 -8.92 10.66 4.65
C TRP A 16 -7.98 11.55 3.85
N ASN A 17 -7.75 11.29 2.56
CA ASN A 17 -7.08 12.27 1.71
C ASN A 17 -7.98 13.48 1.50
N LYS A 18 -9.28 13.25 1.24
CA LYS A 18 -10.30 14.31 1.12
C LYS A 18 -10.47 15.10 2.42
N GLU A 19 -10.45 14.42 3.58
CA GLU A 19 -10.52 15.06 4.91
C GLU A 19 -9.20 15.68 5.38
N ASN A 20 -8.13 15.62 4.58
CA ASN A 20 -6.80 16.11 4.94
C ASN A 20 -6.23 15.51 6.24
N ARG A 21 -6.38 14.20 6.45
CA ARG A 21 -5.90 13.48 7.64
C ARG A 21 -4.68 12.62 7.34
N PHE A 22 -3.86 12.36 8.36
CA PHE A 22 -2.79 11.37 8.27
C PHE A 22 -3.37 9.96 8.38
N THR A 23 -3.03 9.09 7.43
CA THR A 23 -3.63 7.75 7.33
C THR A 23 -2.71 6.65 7.85
N GLY A 24 -1.55 6.47 7.21
CA GLY A 24 -0.66 5.35 7.51
C GLY A 24 -1.35 4.02 7.32
N TRP A 25 -1.30 3.15 8.34
CA TRP A 25 -1.92 1.82 8.29
C TRP A 25 -3.39 1.83 8.66
N TYR A 26 -3.97 2.98 9.03
CA TYR A 26 -5.41 3.06 9.22
C TYR A 26 -6.14 2.68 7.91
N ASP A 27 -7.09 1.78 8.04
CA ASP A 27 -7.69 1.06 6.92
C ASP A 27 -8.93 1.76 6.36
N VAL A 28 -8.73 3.02 5.96
CA VAL A 28 -9.76 3.84 5.28
C VAL A 28 -9.94 3.40 3.82
N ASP A 29 -11.17 3.53 3.34
CA ASP A 29 -11.54 3.21 1.97
C ASP A 29 -11.29 4.37 0.99
N LEU A 30 -11.45 4.08 -0.31
CA LEU A 30 -11.47 5.05 -1.40
C LEU A 30 -12.64 6.02 -1.23
N SER A 31 -12.45 7.26 -1.69
CA SER A 31 -13.56 8.18 -1.97
C SER A 31 -14.24 7.78 -3.29
N GLU A 32 -15.41 8.34 -3.59
CA GLU A 32 -16.07 8.16 -4.90
C GLU A 32 -15.15 8.57 -6.07
N LYS A 33 -14.35 9.61 -5.86
CA LYS A 33 -13.33 10.05 -6.81
C LYS A 33 -12.22 9.01 -6.93
N GLY A 34 -11.74 8.45 -5.83
CA GLY A 34 -10.72 7.39 -5.85
C GLY A 34 -11.17 6.11 -6.56
N VAL A 35 -12.44 5.74 -6.43
CA VAL A 35 -13.04 4.64 -7.22
C VAL A 35 -13.02 4.99 -8.72
N SER A 36 -13.39 6.22 -9.07
CA SER A 36 -13.39 6.69 -10.46
C SER A 36 -11.98 6.71 -11.06
N GLU A 37 -10.97 7.13 -10.28
CA GLU A 37 -9.55 7.09 -10.67
C GLU A 37 -9.07 5.67 -10.94
N ALA A 38 -9.43 4.71 -10.08
CA ALA A 38 -9.07 3.30 -10.26
C ALA A 38 -9.67 2.71 -11.54
N LYS A 39 -10.96 2.98 -11.81
CA LYS A 39 -11.61 2.55 -13.06
C LYS A 39 -10.98 3.20 -14.29
N ALA A 40 -10.65 4.49 -14.22
CA ALA A 40 -9.97 5.19 -15.30
C ALA A 40 -8.59 4.59 -15.60
N ALA A 41 -7.83 4.22 -14.56
CA ALA A 41 -6.55 3.53 -14.72
C ALA A 41 -6.70 2.17 -15.40
N GLY A 42 -7.72 1.38 -15.04
CA GLY A 42 -8.03 0.10 -15.69
C GLY A 42 -8.39 0.25 -17.17
N LYS A 43 -9.22 1.24 -17.51
CA LYS A 43 -9.57 1.57 -18.90
C LYS A 43 -8.36 1.96 -19.73
N LEU A 44 -7.50 2.84 -19.19
CA LEU A 44 -6.27 3.27 -19.86
C LEU A 44 -5.34 2.07 -20.12
N LEU A 45 -5.15 1.19 -19.13
CA LEU A 45 -4.34 -0.02 -19.30
C LEU A 45 -4.89 -0.92 -20.41
N LYS A 46 -6.21 -1.07 -20.50
CA LYS A 46 -6.88 -1.83 -21.56
C LYS A 46 -6.67 -1.21 -22.94
N GLU A 47 -6.87 0.10 -23.05
CA GLU A 47 -6.69 0.86 -24.30
C GLU A 47 -5.24 0.76 -24.82
N GLU A 48 -4.27 0.78 -23.91
CA GLU A 48 -2.84 0.62 -24.21
C GLU A 48 -2.41 -0.86 -24.40
N GLY A 49 -3.36 -1.80 -24.35
CA GLY A 49 -3.12 -3.22 -24.62
C GLY A 49 -2.35 -3.96 -23.52
N TYR A 50 -2.40 -3.49 -22.27
CA TYR A 50 -1.82 -4.20 -21.14
C TYR A 50 -2.74 -5.33 -20.65
N SER A 51 -2.13 -6.45 -20.28
CA SER A 51 -2.73 -7.52 -19.50
C SER A 51 -1.69 -8.04 -18.51
N PHE A 52 -2.14 -8.76 -17.49
CA PHE A 52 -1.29 -9.21 -16.39
C PHE A 52 -1.41 -10.72 -16.17
N ASP A 53 -0.34 -11.32 -15.65
CA ASP A 53 -0.30 -12.73 -15.23
C ASP A 53 -0.40 -12.89 -13.70
N PHE A 54 -0.12 -11.82 -12.95
CA PHE A 54 -0.14 -11.80 -11.49
C PHE A 54 -0.27 -10.37 -10.98
N ALA A 55 -0.92 -10.17 -9.83
CA ALA A 55 -0.95 -8.87 -9.15
C ALA A 55 -0.50 -8.95 -7.69
N TYR A 56 0.20 -7.91 -7.23
CA TYR A 56 0.56 -7.72 -5.83
C TYR A 56 -0.14 -6.49 -5.28
N THR A 57 -0.56 -6.54 -4.03
CA THR A 57 -1.11 -5.37 -3.33
C THR A 57 -0.81 -5.41 -1.84
N SER A 58 -1.10 -4.33 -1.14
CA SER A 58 -0.99 -4.25 0.31
C SER A 58 -2.15 -4.98 1.00
N VAL A 59 -2.17 -5.00 2.33
CA VAL A 59 -3.34 -5.48 3.09
C VAL A 59 -4.31 -4.36 3.46
N LEU A 60 -4.19 -3.19 2.82
CA LEU A 60 -5.04 -2.01 3.05
C LEU A 60 -6.11 -1.90 1.97
N LYS A 61 -7.37 -1.73 2.37
CA LYS A 61 -8.54 -1.84 1.49
C LYS A 61 -8.49 -0.86 0.32
N ARG A 62 -7.99 0.36 0.51
CA ARG A 62 -7.85 1.35 -0.58
C ARG A 62 -6.99 0.86 -1.75
N ALA A 63 -5.92 0.10 -1.47
CA ALA A 63 -5.07 -0.47 -2.51
C ALA A 63 -5.71 -1.74 -3.12
N ILE A 64 -6.36 -2.55 -2.29
CA ILE A 64 -7.09 -3.75 -2.73
C ILE A 64 -8.25 -3.36 -3.66
N HIS A 65 -9.08 -2.39 -3.26
CA HIS A 65 -10.21 -1.90 -4.05
C HIS A 65 -9.76 -1.17 -5.31
N THR A 66 -8.62 -0.47 -5.28
CA THR A 66 -8.03 0.07 -6.53
C THR A 66 -7.69 -1.07 -7.49
N LEU A 67 -7.00 -2.10 -7.00
CA LEU A 67 -6.63 -3.25 -7.82
C LEU A 67 -7.87 -3.96 -8.39
N TRP A 68 -8.91 -4.19 -7.57
CA TRP A 68 -10.15 -4.83 -8.03
C TRP A 68 -10.84 -4.04 -9.14
N ASN A 69 -11.01 -2.73 -8.98
CA ASN A 69 -11.58 -1.89 -10.05
C ASN A 69 -10.73 -1.92 -11.33
N VAL A 70 -9.40 -1.94 -11.21
CA VAL A 70 -8.50 -2.07 -12.37
C VAL A 70 -8.68 -3.42 -13.07
N LEU A 71 -8.72 -4.52 -12.31
CA LEU A 71 -8.88 -5.87 -12.86
C LEU A 71 -10.26 -6.09 -13.48
N ASP A 72 -11.32 -5.48 -12.94
CA ASP A 72 -12.67 -5.55 -13.51
C ASP A 72 -12.71 -4.87 -14.88
N GLU A 73 -12.11 -3.68 -15.04
CA GLU A 73 -12.07 -2.97 -16.33
C GLU A 73 -11.24 -3.74 -17.39
N LEU A 74 -10.21 -4.46 -16.94
CA LEU A 74 -9.36 -5.33 -17.76
C LEU A 74 -9.98 -6.69 -18.07
N ASP A 75 -11.12 -7.05 -17.46
CA ASP A 75 -11.73 -8.39 -17.53
C ASP A 75 -10.79 -9.50 -17.01
N GLN A 76 -10.05 -9.19 -15.94
CA GLN A 76 -9.07 -10.07 -15.29
C GLN A 76 -9.36 -10.28 -13.80
N ALA A 77 -10.64 -10.27 -13.38
CA ALA A 77 -11.02 -10.51 -11.99
C ALA A 77 -10.56 -11.89 -11.44
N TRP A 78 -10.28 -12.85 -12.34
CA TRP A 78 -9.76 -14.18 -12.04
C TRP A 78 -8.25 -14.21 -11.74
N LEU A 79 -7.54 -13.09 -11.93
CA LEU A 79 -6.09 -13.05 -11.82
C LEU A 79 -5.61 -13.41 -10.41
N PRO A 80 -4.56 -14.22 -10.24
CA PRO A 80 -3.96 -14.46 -8.93
C PRO A 80 -3.47 -13.15 -8.29
N VAL A 81 -3.85 -12.93 -7.03
CA VAL A 81 -3.48 -11.74 -6.25
C VAL A 81 -2.80 -12.15 -4.94
N GLU A 82 -1.60 -11.63 -4.70
CA GLU A 82 -0.92 -11.75 -3.42
C GLU A 82 -1.02 -10.45 -2.63
N LYS A 83 -1.47 -10.53 -1.37
CA LYS A 83 -1.61 -9.39 -0.46
C LYS A 83 -0.53 -9.48 0.61
N SER A 84 0.25 -8.43 0.79
CA SER A 84 1.35 -8.43 1.75
C SER A 84 1.45 -7.13 2.53
N TRP A 85 1.61 -7.23 3.86
CA TRP A 85 1.81 -6.06 4.72
C TRP A 85 3.10 -5.31 4.38
N LYS A 86 4.08 -5.99 3.79
CA LYS A 86 5.34 -5.38 3.34
C LYS A 86 5.11 -4.31 2.27
N LEU A 87 3.96 -4.30 1.59
CA LEU A 87 3.52 -3.28 0.63
C LEU A 87 2.58 -2.23 1.23
N ASN A 88 2.34 -2.24 2.55
CA ASN A 88 1.55 -1.19 3.19
C ASN A 88 2.20 0.18 3.05
N GLU A 89 1.39 1.22 3.16
CA GLU A 89 1.84 2.61 3.30
C GLU A 89 2.79 2.77 4.50
N ARG A 90 3.59 3.83 4.56
CA ARG A 90 4.37 4.16 5.75
C ARG A 90 3.47 4.37 6.97
N HIS A 91 3.75 3.70 8.09
CA HIS A 91 3.05 3.89 9.36
C HIS A 91 3.28 5.31 9.90
N TYR A 92 2.21 6.03 10.22
CA TYR A 92 2.30 7.44 10.65
C TYR A 92 2.38 7.61 12.17
N GLY A 93 2.47 6.51 12.91
CA GLY A 93 2.55 6.50 14.37
C GLY A 93 1.37 7.21 15.02
N ALA A 94 1.64 8.00 16.05
CA ALA A 94 0.62 8.75 16.78
C ALA A 94 -0.11 9.79 15.93
N LEU A 95 0.42 10.16 14.75
CA LEU A 95 -0.25 11.10 13.86
C LEU A 95 -1.47 10.49 13.15
N GLN A 96 -1.60 9.16 13.12
CA GLN A 96 -2.73 8.49 12.42
C GLN A 96 -4.08 8.98 12.95
N GLY A 97 -4.92 9.49 12.05
CA GLY A 97 -6.24 10.05 12.34
C GLY A 97 -6.26 11.55 12.61
N LEU A 98 -5.11 12.19 12.83
CA LEU A 98 -5.06 13.64 13.04
C LEU A 98 -5.22 14.41 11.72
N ASN A 99 -5.86 15.58 11.78
CA ASN A 99 -5.91 16.51 10.66
C ASN A 99 -4.54 17.17 10.46
N LYS A 100 -4.06 17.26 9.22
CA LYS A 100 -2.73 17.79 8.90
C LYS A 100 -2.61 19.29 9.19
N ALA A 101 -3.68 20.07 8.96
CA ALA A 101 -3.66 21.50 9.20
C ALA A 101 -3.61 21.80 10.72
N GLU A 102 -4.47 21.15 11.50
CA GLU A 102 -4.47 21.27 12.97
C GLU A 102 -3.13 20.80 13.58
N THR A 103 -2.56 19.72 13.02
CA THR A 103 -1.23 19.25 13.46
C THR A 103 -0.14 20.27 13.13
N ALA A 104 -0.22 20.93 11.97
CA ALA A 104 0.74 21.97 11.59
C ALA A 104 0.61 23.22 12.47
N GLU A 105 -0.61 23.60 12.85
CA GLU A 105 -0.85 24.69 13.80
C GLU A 105 -0.26 24.37 15.19
N LYS A 106 -0.43 23.12 15.66
CA LYS A 106 0.04 22.69 16.98
C LYS A 106 1.56 22.46 17.06
N TYR A 107 2.17 21.89 16.03
CA TYR A 107 3.57 21.45 16.05
C TYR A 107 4.50 22.26 15.14
N GLY A 108 3.95 23.17 14.33
CA GLY A 108 4.67 23.95 13.34
C GLY A 108 4.81 23.24 11.98
N ASP A 109 4.73 24.02 10.91
CA ASP A 109 4.80 23.53 9.52
C ASP A 109 6.10 22.77 9.22
N GLU A 110 7.24 23.29 9.68
CA GLU A 110 8.53 22.66 9.43
C GLU A 110 8.64 21.30 10.12
N GLN A 111 8.12 21.14 11.33
CA GLN A 111 8.10 19.85 12.03
C GLN A 111 7.20 18.84 11.31
N VAL A 112 6.00 19.26 10.89
CA VAL A 112 5.09 18.40 10.12
C VAL A 112 5.70 18.01 8.77
N LYS A 113 6.41 18.93 8.12
CA LYS A 113 7.13 18.68 6.87
C LYS A 113 8.26 17.67 7.08
N GLN A 114 9.00 17.74 8.19
CA GLN A 114 10.01 16.73 8.54
C GLN A 114 9.37 15.34 8.73
N TRP A 115 8.29 15.22 9.50
CA TRP A 115 7.58 13.93 9.64
C TRP A 115 7.02 13.40 8.32
N ARG A 116 6.68 14.29 7.38
CA ARG A 116 6.12 13.89 6.08
C ARG A 116 7.19 13.50 5.06
N ARG A 117 8.29 14.24 5.01
CA ARG A 117 9.27 14.21 3.90
C ARG A 117 10.70 13.87 4.33
N GLY A 118 11.00 13.90 5.63
CA GLY A 118 12.30 13.47 6.15
C GLY A 118 12.52 12.00 5.83
N PHE A 119 13.66 11.67 5.23
CA PHE A 119 13.95 10.32 4.76
C PHE A 119 14.01 9.31 5.90
N ALA A 120 14.77 9.63 6.96
CA ALA A 120 14.96 8.79 8.14
C ALA A 120 14.23 9.32 9.39
N VAL A 121 13.44 10.40 9.27
CA VAL A 121 12.72 11.00 10.39
C VAL A 121 11.42 10.22 10.62
N THR A 122 11.19 9.80 11.85
CA THR A 122 9.95 9.15 12.27
C THR A 122 8.97 10.13 12.92
N PRO A 123 7.66 10.02 12.65
CA PRO A 123 6.63 10.60 13.49
C PRO A 123 6.69 10.08 14.94
N PRO A 124 6.04 10.75 15.91
CA PRO A 124 5.93 10.23 17.27
C PRO A 124 5.31 8.83 17.29
N GLU A 125 5.85 7.96 18.15
CA GLU A 125 5.46 6.55 18.24
C GLU A 125 4.08 6.37 18.89
N LEU A 126 3.36 5.33 18.46
CA LEU A 126 2.27 4.77 19.26
C LEU A 126 2.83 4.03 20.48
N THR A 127 2.01 3.89 21.51
CA THR A 127 2.20 2.88 22.55
C THR A 127 1.43 1.61 22.19
N LYS A 128 1.78 0.46 22.77
CA LYS A 128 1.14 -0.83 22.45
C LYS A 128 -0.29 -0.95 23.00
N ASP A 129 -0.61 -0.17 24.02
CA ASP A 129 -1.96 -0.06 24.59
C ASP A 129 -2.89 0.81 23.74
N ASP A 130 -2.37 1.59 22.79
CA ASP A 130 -3.18 2.37 21.86
C ASP A 130 -4.00 1.45 20.95
N GLU A 131 -5.30 1.74 20.79
CA GLU A 131 -6.20 0.98 19.92
C GLU A 131 -5.72 0.88 18.47
N ARG A 132 -4.93 1.86 18.02
CA ARG A 132 -4.37 1.93 16.66
C ARG A 132 -3.13 1.05 16.47
N TYR A 133 -2.61 0.43 17.54
CA TYR A 133 -1.45 -0.45 17.44
C TYR A 133 -1.77 -1.65 16.53
N PRO A 134 -0.97 -1.90 15.46
CA PRO A 134 -1.27 -2.97 14.51
C PRO A 134 -1.35 -4.37 15.13
N GLY A 135 -0.74 -4.60 16.29
CA GLY A 135 -0.82 -5.90 16.98
C GLY A 135 -2.24 -6.29 17.43
N HIS A 136 -3.17 -5.35 17.49
CA HIS A 136 -4.57 -5.61 17.82
C HIS A 136 -5.42 -6.03 16.61
N ASP A 137 -4.93 -5.83 15.38
CA ASP A 137 -5.68 -6.18 14.17
C ASP A 137 -5.32 -7.63 13.72
N PRO A 138 -6.32 -8.51 13.55
CA PRO A 138 -6.10 -9.92 13.24
C PRO A 138 -5.35 -10.16 11.92
N ARG A 139 -5.36 -9.21 10.98
CA ARG A 139 -4.61 -9.34 9.71
C ARG A 139 -3.10 -9.42 9.93
N TYR A 140 -2.61 -8.95 11.07
CA TYR A 140 -1.19 -8.94 11.43
C TYR A 140 -0.83 -9.98 12.49
N ALA A 141 -1.74 -10.89 12.85
CA ALA A 141 -1.54 -11.86 13.94
C ALA A 141 -0.33 -12.81 13.77
N LYS A 142 0.25 -12.89 12.56
CA LYS A 142 1.44 -13.71 12.25
C LYS A 142 2.76 -12.93 12.34
N LEU A 143 2.71 -11.62 12.54
CA LEU A 143 3.90 -10.78 12.63
C LEU A 143 4.49 -10.86 14.04
N SER A 144 5.80 -10.85 14.12
CA SER A 144 6.52 -10.66 15.37
C SER A 144 6.38 -9.21 15.86
N GLU A 145 6.66 -8.99 17.14
CA GLU A 145 6.64 -7.66 17.74
C GLU A 145 7.56 -6.65 16.99
N LYS A 146 8.72 -7.11 16.50
CA LYS A 146 9.67 -6.28 15.75
C LYS A 146 9.14 -5.87 14.37
N GLU A 147 8.24 -6.66 13.79
CA GLU A 147 7.63 -6.37 12.50
C GLU A 147 6.41 -5.45 12.60
N LEU A 148 5.83 -5.31 13.80
CA LEU A 148 4.68 -4.44 14.06
C LEU A 148 5.16 -3.01 14.36
N PRO A 149 5.02 -2.05 13.43
CA PRO A 149 5.57 -0.71 13.63
C PRO A 149 4.76 0.09 14.65
N LEU A 150 5.46 0.81 15.52
CA LEU A 150 4.87 1.91 16.31
C LEU A 150 4.90 3.23 15.55
N THR A 151 5.84 3.37 14.61
CA THR A 151 6.01 4.48 13.67
C THR A 151 6.93 4.02 12.53
N GLU A 152 6.93 4.71 11.39
CA GLU A 152 7.88 4.45 10.31
C GLU A 152 8.39 5.73 9.67
N SER A 153 9.64 5.69 9.21
CA SER A 153 10.23 6.64 8.26
C SER A 153 10.18 6.04 6.84
N LEU A 154 10.58 6.82 5.83
CA LEU A 154 10.71 6.28 4.48
C LEU A 154 11.83 5.22 4.41
N ALA A 155 12.94 5.42 5.14
CA ALA A 155 14.03 4.45 5.23
C ALA A 155 13.53 3.09 5.75
N LEU A 156 12.76 3.08 6.85
CA LEU A 156 12.20 1.83 7.40
C LEU A 156 11.17 1.17 6.46
N THR A 157 10.43 1.98 5.70
CA THR A 157 9.52 1.46 4.67
C THR A 157 10.30 0.73 3.58
N ILE A 158 11.44 1.29 3.14
CA ILE A 158 12.34 0.66 2.16
C ILE A 158 12.88 -0.66 2.70
N ASP A 159 13.27 -0.71 3.98
CA ASP A 159 13.84 -1.91 4.62
C ASP A 159 12.89 -3.11 4.61
N ARG A 160 11.57 -2.91 4.58
CA ARG A 160 10.59 -4.00 4.41
C ARG A 160 10.15 -4.24 2.97
N VAL A 161 10.14 -3.22 2.11
CA VAL A 161 9.71 -3.34 0.71
C VAL A 161 10.78 -4.01 -0.16
N ILE A 162 12.05 -3.62 0.00
CA ILE A 162 13.14 -4.10 -0.86
C ILE A 162 13.42 -5.61 -0.70
N PRO A 163 13.41 -6.19 0.52
CA PRO A 163 13.49 -7.65 0.65
C PRO A 163 12.33 -8.35 -0.06
N TYR A 164 11.09 -7.87 0.10
CA TYR A 164 9.93 -8.46 -0.58
C TYR A 164 10.04 -8.37 -2.11
N TRP A 165 10.54 -7.24 -2.62
CA TRP A 165 10.84 -7.08 -4.04
C TRP A 165 11.86 -8.12 -4.52
N ASN A 166 13.01 -8.22 -3.85
CA ASN A 166 14.11 -9.10 -4.28
C ASN A 166 13.78 -10.59 -4.13
N GLU A 167 13.06 -10.96 -3.08
CA GLU A 167 12.76 -12.35 -2.73
C GLU A 167 11.49 -12.88 -3.42
N THR A 168 10.53 -12.00 -3.74
CA THR A 168 9.20 -12.42 -4.22
C THR A 168 8.84 -11.84 -5.59
N ILE A 169 8.81 -10.51 -5.74
CA ILE A 169 8.31 -9.86 -6.95
C ILE A 169 9.26 -10.06 -8.14
N LEU A 170 10.55 -9.75 -7.95
CA LEU A 170 11.56 -9.81 -9.00
C LEU A 170 11.78 -11.25 -9.52
N PRO A 171 11.87 -12.30 -8.69
CA PRO A 171 11.96 -13.67 -9.17
C PRO A 171 10.76 -14.08 -10.02
N ARG A 172 9.52 -13.71 -9.62
CA ARG A 172 8.31 -14.01 -10.38
C ARG A 172 8.33 -13.34 -11.75
N MET A 173 8.74 -12.07 -11.82
CA MET A 173 8.93 -11.34 -13.08
C MET A 173 9.96 -12.01 -13.99
N LYS A 174 11.12 -12.41 -13.45
CA LYS A 174 12.20 -13.05 -14.23
C LYS A 174 11.81 -14.44 -14.75
N SER A 175 10.98 -15.17 -14.01
CA SER A 175 10.47 -16.49 -14.41
C SER A 175 9.46 -16.46 -15.56
N GLY A 176 9.10 -15.27 -16.06
CA GLY A 176 8.24 -15.09 -17.24
C GLY A 176 6.80 -15.50 -16.99
N GLY A 177 6.26 -15.23 -15.79
CA GLY A 177 4.93 -15.69 -15.41
C GLY A 177 4.84 -17.20 -15.62
N ALA A 178 5.72 -17.97 -14.95
CA ALA A 178 5.67 -19.41 -15.05
C ALA A 178 4.22 -19.85 -14.82
N ARG A 179 3.64 -20.43 -15.88
CA ARG A 179 2.38 -21.15 -15.87
C ARG A 179 2.54 -22.31 -14.89
N ASP A 180 2.55 -22.05 -13.58
CA ASP A 180 2.43 -23.06 -12.56
C ASP A 180 0.95 -23.45 -12.48
N HIS A 181 0.45 -23.96 -13.60
CA HIS A 181 -0.70 -24.84 -13.62
C HIS A 181 -0.19 -26.22 -13.23
N ARG A 182 0.34 -26.36 -12.00
CA ARG A 182 0.23 -27.65 -11.30
C ARG A 182 -1.22 -27.81 -10.89
N CYS A 183 -2.04 -28.09 -11.90
CA CYS A 183 -3.26 -28.83 -11.80
C CYS A 183 -2.85 -30.25 -11.36
N THR A 184 -2.60 -30.43 -10.07
CA THR A 184 -2.64 -31.75 -9.45
C THR A 184 -4.10 -32.15 -9.46
N ARG A 185 -4.43 -33.05 -10.40
CA ARG A 185 -5.64 -33.87 -10.38
C ARG A 185 -5.79 -34.60 -9.05
#